data_AF-A0A6V1W3N7-F1
#
_entry.id   AF-A0A6V1W3N7-F1
#
_cell.length_a   1.000
_cell.length_b   1.000
_cell.length_c   1.000
_cell.angle_alpha   90.00
_cell.angle_beta   90.00
_cell.angle_gamma   90.00
#
_symmetry.space_group_name_H-M   'P 1'
#
loop_
_entity.id
_entity.type
_entity.pdbx_description
1 polymer ?
#
loop_
_entity_poly.entity_id
_entity_poly.type
_entity_poly.pdbx_seq_one_letter_code
_entity_poly.pdbx_strand_id
1 'polypeptide(L)'
;MEAAAAKLLDQSQPFDVNLLDEIVNATFDPRNPQQATANTILMGLKENDQMWLRADAILEQSSNPNTRFFALQILTDTINTRWKILPADQREGIKNYIVGKLISITSDEAQVSQQKVFVSKMNQVLIQILKQEWPHNWPSFISDLVGASKQSEVLCENNMQILKLLSEEVFDFSKDAMTTAKTKTMKESLNEEFAKVYQLCEFILEASQRPSLLKVTLTTLQRFLSWIPLGYVFETGLVPTLVDKFFAAPAFRNEALECLTEIGSLPLGDRAAAYAPTVVQLYLGFLQRLTQALPPDTDLRPAFENGSEEDCLFVQRLALFFTSFFKAHLSLLETAERQQALLQGLYYLVCISEAPDDEVFKICLEYYH
;
A
#
# COMPACT_ATOMS: atom_id res chain seq x y z
N MET A 1 30.96 -12.46 -24.56
CA MET A 1 29.64 -11.90 -24.23
C MET A 1 29.03 -11.06 -25.35
N GLU A 2 29.79 -10.36 -26.20
CA GLU A 2 29.21 -9.56 -27.30
C GLU A 2 28.40 -10.39 -28.34
N ALA A 3 28.86 -11.59 -28.69
CA ALA A 3 28.10 -12.52 -29.54
C ALA A 3 26.79 -13.02 -28.87
N ALA A 4 26.72 -13.01 -27.54
CA ALA A 4 25.52 -13.38 -26.80
C ALA A 4 24.43 -12.30 -26.92
N ALA A 5 24.82 -11.02 -26.93
CA ALA A 5 23.89 -9.91 -27.17
C ALA A 5 23.23 -10.00 -28.55
N ALA A 6 24.04 -10.25 -29.59
CA ALA A 6 23.52 -10.44 -30.94
C ALA A 6 22.54 -11.62 -31.04
N LYS A 7 22.82 -12.72 -30.32
CA LYS A 7 21.94 -13.90 -30.26
C LYS A 7 20.61 -13.61 -29.55
N LEU A 8 20.62 -12.84 -28.46
CA LEU A 8 19.40 -12.46 -27.74
C LEU A 8 18.53 -11.46 -28.50
N LEU A 9 19.13 -10.68 -29.40
CA LEU A 9 18.42 -9.74 -30.27
C LEU A 9 17.95 -10.36 -31.60
N ASP A 10 18.38 -11.58 -31.92
CA ASP A 10 18.00 -12.27 -33.14
C ASP A 10 16.55 -12.78 -33.05
N GLN A 11 15.68 -12.24 -33.91
CA GLN A 11 14.27 -12.61 -33.95
C GLN A 11 13.97 -13.88 -34.75
N SER A 12 14.95 -14.36 -35.53
CA SER A 12 14.81 -15.58 -36.32
C SER A 12 14.90 -16.86 -35.47
N GLN A 13 15.36 -16.74 -34.23
CA GLN A 13 15.57 -17.84 -33.29
C GLN A 13 14.62 -17.75 -32.08
N PRO A 14 14.31 -18.88 -31.42
CA PRO A 14 13.64 -18.84 -30.12
C PRO A 14 14.50 -18.08 -29.11
N PHE A 15 13.86 -17.29 -28.27
CA PHE A 15 14.55 -16.46 -27.28
C PHE A 15 15.24 -17.34 -26.22
N ASP A 16 16.54 -17.15 -26.03
CA ASP A 16 17.38 -17.96 -25.14
C ASP A 16 17.34 -17.40 -23.71
N VAL A 17 16.35 -17.85 -22.92
CA VAL A 17 16.14 -17.37 -21.54
C VAL A 17 17.29 -17.75 -20.62
N ASN A 18 17.93 -18.91 -20.82
CA ASN A 18 19.08 -19.34 -20.03
C ASN A 18 20.27 -18.41 -20.24
N LEU A 19 20.52 -18.01 -21.49
CA LEU A 19 21.57 -17.04 -21.79
C LEU A 19 21.29 -15.66 -21.16
N LEU A 20 20.02 -15.23 -21.14
CA LEU A 20 19.64 -14.01 -20.42
C LEU A 20 19.91 -14.15 -18.91
N ASP A 21 19.56 -15.28 -18.30
CA ASP A 21 19.83 -15.55 -16.89
C ASP A 21 21.32 -15.49 -16.56
N GLU A 22 22.19 -16.02 -17.42
CA GLU A 22 23.65 -15.92 -17.27
C GLU A 22 24.13 -14.47 -17.29
N ILE A 23 23.63 -13.66 -18.23
CA ILE A 23 24.00 -12.24 -18.35
C ILE A 23 23.52 -11.45 -17.13
N VAL A 24 22.26 -11.66 -16.71
CA VAL A 24 21.70 -11.00 -15.53
C VAL A 24 22.51 -11.37 -14.28
N ASN A 25 22.83 -12.65 -14.09
CA ASN A 25 23.66 -13.08 -12.96
C ASN A 25 25.05 -12.44 -12.99
N ALA A 26 25.67 -12.31 -14.17
CA ALA A 26 26.96 -11.65 -14.32
C ALA A 26 26.89 -10.14 -14.00
N THR A 27 25.78 -9.46 -14.30
CA THR A 27 25.57 -8.04 -13.95
C THR A 27 25.46 -7.82 -12.44
N PHE A 28 24.78 -8.72 -11.73
CA PHE A 28 24.52 -8.60 -10.29
C PHE A 28 25.62 -9.22 -9.39
N ASP A 29 26.64 -9.89 -9.94
CA ASP A 29 27.80 -10.38 -9.18
C ASP A 29 28.98 -9.38 -9.28
N PRO A 30 29.31 -8.65 -8.19
CA PRO A 30 30.41 -7.68 -8.20
C PRO A 30 31.79 -8.30 -8.43
N ARG A 31 31.92 -9.62 -8.28
CA ARG A 31 33.18 -10.35 -8.48
C ARG A 31 33.33 -10.88 -9.89
N ASN A 32 32.30 -10.76 -10.73
CA ASN A 32 32.34 -11.26 -12.09
C ASN A 32 33.26 -10.37 -12.96
N PRO A 33 34.32 -10.91 -13.57
CA PRO A 33 35.24 -10.12 -14.40
C PRO A 33 34.55 -9.45 -15.61
N GLN A 34 33.38 -9.96 -16.01
CA GLN A 34 32.63 -9.47 -17.15
C GLN A 34 31.40 -8.63 -16.75
N GLN A 35 31.27 -8.23 -15.48
CA GLN A 35 30.13 -7.47 -14.95
C GLN A 35 29.83 -6.22 -15.79
N ALA A 36 30.85 -5.43 -16.12
CA ALA A 36 30.67 -4.20 -16.91
C ALA A 36 30.10 -4.49 -18.31
N THR A 37 30.63 -5.51 -18.98
CA THR A 37 30.14 -5.95 -20.30
C THR A 37 28.71 -6.49 -20.21
N ALA A 38 28.39 -7.29 -19.19
CA ALA A 38 27.04 -7.79 -18.95
C ALA A 38 26.04 -6.64 -18.75
N ASN A 39 26.42 -5.63 -17.95
CA ASN A 39 25.59 -4.45 -17.74
C ASN A 39 25.32 -3.67 -19.04
N THR A 40 26.34 -3.44 -19.86
CA THR A 40 26.16 -2.79 -21.18
C THR A 40 25.21 -3.57 -22.08
N ILE A 41 25.31 -4.90 -22.09
CA ILE A 41 24.40 -5.75 -22.87
C ILE A 41 22.97 -5.63 -22.33
N LEU A 42 22.79 -5.73 -21.01
CA LEU A 42 21.47 -5.65 -20.39
C LEU A 42 20.80 -4.30 -20.65
N MET A 43 21.57 -3.20 -20.60
CA MET A 43 21.09 -1.86 -20.98
C MET A 43 20.69 -1.81 -22.46
N GLY A 44 21.51 -2.34 -23.37
CA GLY A 44 21.19 -2.39 -24.80
C GLY A 44 19.95 -3.24 -25.12
N LEU A 45 19.75 -4.35 -24.40
CA LEU A 45 18.52 -5.15 -24.50
C LEU A 45 17.30 -4.37 -24.00
N LYS A 46 17.45 -3.61 -22.91
CA LYS A 46 16.38 -2.77 -22.36
C LYS A 46 15.93 -1.66 -23.31
N GLU A 47 16.88 -1.07 -24.04
CA GLU A 47 16.64 -0.02 -25.03
C GLU A 47 16.04 -0.57 -26.34
N ASN A 48 16.04 -1.89 -26.55
CA ASN A 48 15.49 -2.47 -27.76
C ASN A 48 13.95 -2.38 -27.80
N ASP A 49 13.43 -1.82 -28.89
CA ASP A 49 12.01 -1.54 -29.05
C ASP A 49 11.08 -2.75 -29.07
N GLN A 50 11.63 -3.94 -29.30
CA GLN A 50 10.89 -5.19 -29.45
C GLN A 50 11.12 -6.15 -28.28
N MET A 51 11.94 -5.78 -27.29
CA MET A 51 12.25 -6.65 -26.16
C MET A 51 11.01 -7.02 -25.33
N TRP A 52 10.00 -6.16 -25.31
CA TRP A 52 8.73 -6.43 -24.64
C TRP A 52 7.97 -7.64 -25.22
N LEU A 53 8.17 -7.97 -26.51
CA LEU A 53 7.59 -9.16 -27.16
C LEU A 53 8.18 -10.47 -26.62
N ARG A 54 9.25 -10.40 -25.82
CA ARG A 54 9.89 -11.56 -25.19
C ARG A 54 9.56 -11.67 -23.70
N ALA A 55 8.83 -10.70 -23.14
CA ALA A 55 8.61 -10.62 -21.70
C ALA A 55 7.82 -11.81 -21.16
N ASP A 56 6.81 -12.28 -21.89
CA ASP A 56 6.04 -13.48 -21.54
C ASP A 56 6.94 -14.73 -21.48
N ALA A 57 7.77 -14.97 -22.50
CA ALA A 57 8.70 -16.09 -22.54
C ALA A 57 9.68 -16.04 -21.34
N ILE A 58 10.19 -14.86 -21.01
CA ILE A 58 11.09 -14.68 -19.87
C ILE A 58 10.39 -14.98 -18.55
N LEU A 59 9.18 -14.44 -18.36
CA LEU A 59 8.40 -14.58 -17.12
C LEU A 59 7.90 -16.01 -16.89
N GLU A 60 7.67 -16.78 -17.96
CA GLU A 60 7.28 -18.20 -17.86
C GLU A 60 8.48 -19.15 -17.68
N GLN A 61 9.62 -18.88 -18.33
CA GLN A 61 10.71 -19.85 -18.39
C GLN A 61 11.83 -19.60 -17.36
N SER A 62 12.11 -18.34 -17.01
CA SER A 62 13.19 -18.02 -16.09
C SER A 62 12.80 -18.39 -14.65
N SER A 63 13.72 -18.98 -13.90
CA SER A 63 13.62 -19.12 -12.44
C SER A 63 14.37 -18.03 -11.68
N ASN A 64 15.08 -17.14 -12.39
CA ASN A 64 15.89 -16.09 -11.79
C ASN A 64 15.04 -14.85 -11.45
N PRO A 65 14.93 -14.44 -10.17
CA PRO A 65 14.15 -13.28 -9.77
C PRO A 65 14.59 -11.98 -10.46
N ASN A 66 15.90 -11.80 -10.67
CA ASN A 66 16.45 -10.60 -11.31
C ASN A 66 16.08 -10.52 -12.78
N THR A 67 16.05 -11.66 -13.48
CA THR A 67 15.65 -11.74 -14.88
C THR A 67 14.16 -11.50 -15.06
N ARG A 68 13.33 -12.06 -14.17
CA ARG A 68 11.90 -11.76 -14.13
C ARG A 68 11.64 -10.28 -13.87
N PHE A 69 12.39 -9.68 -12.94
CA PHE A 69 12.29 -8.24 -12.66
C PHE A 69 12.68 -7.39 -13.89
N PHE A 70 13.74 -7.78 -14.60
CA PHE A 70 14.13 -7.13 -15.84
C PHE A 70 13.00 -7.17 -16.89
N ALA A 71 12.33 -8.32 -17.08
CA ALA A 71 11.18 -8.42 -17.98
C ALA A 71 10.00 -7.53 -17.55
N LEU A 72 9.66 -7.50 -16.25
CA LEU A 72 8.63 -6.58 -15.73
C LEU A 72 9.00 -5.10 -15.94
N GLN A 73 10.28 -4.76 -15.84
CA GLN A 73 10.76 -3.41 -16.10
C GLN A 73 10.60 -3.02 -17.58
N ILE A 74 10.91 -3.91 -18.51
CA ILE A 74 10.70 -3.70 -19.95
C ILE A 74 9.20 -3.50 -20.27
N LEU A 75 8.33 -4.32 -19.65
CA LEU A 75 6.88 -4.16 -19.79
C LEU A 75 6.43 -2.80 -19.25
N THR A 76 6.91 -2.43 -18.06
CA THR A 76 6.61 -1.13 -17.43
C THR A 76 7.00 0.03 -18.34
N ASP A 77 8.22 0.02 -18.87
CA ASP A 77 8.71 1.08 -19.75
C ASP A 77 7.87 1.15 -21.04
N THR A 78 7.50 0.01 -21.60
CA THR A 78 6.62 -0.06 -22.79
C THR A 78 5.22 0.46 -22.50
N ILE A 79 4.62 0.13 -21.35
CA ILE A 79 3.31 0.63 -20.91
C ILE A 79 3.35 2.15 -20.69
N ASN A 80 4.45 2.67 -20.14
CA ASN A 80 4.55 4.10 -19.84
C ASN A 80 4.81 4.96 -21.08
N THR A 81 5.56 4.44 -22.06
CA THR A 81 6.04 5.24 -23.20
C THR A 81 5.33 4.96 -24.52
N ARG A 82 4.90 3.71 -24.76
CA ARG A 82 4.42 3.25 -26.08
C ARG A 82 3.02 2.67 -26.08
N TRP A 83 2.36 2.56 -24.94
CA TRP A 83 1.05 1.91 -24.84
C TRP A 83 0.01 2.39 -25.86
N LYS A 84 -0.05 3.70 -26.11
CA LYS A 84 -1.03 4.30 -27.03
C LYS A 84 -0.80 3.94 -28.50
N ILE A 85 0.43 3.62 -28.89
CA ILE A 85 0.78 3.25 -30.27
C ILE A 85 0.70 1.74 -30.52
N LEU A 86 0.61 0.93 -29.46
CA LEU A 86 0.42 -0.52 -29.61
C LEU A 86 -0.96 -0.84 -30.22
N PRO A 87 -1.04 -1.82 -31.14
CA PRO A 87 -2.30 -2.40 -31.60
C PRO A 87 -3.18 -2.85 -30.43
N ALA A 88 -4.51 -2.75 -30.60
CA ALA A 88 -5.48 -3.10 -29.57
C ALA A 88 -5.30 -4.55 -29.08
N ASP A 89 -5.08 -5.49 -30.00
CA ASP A 89 -4.90 -6.91 -29.66
C ASP A 89 -3.66 -7.14 -28.78
N GLN A 90 -2.59 -6.37 -29.00
CA GLN A 90 -1.38 -6.45 -28.18
C GLN A 90 -1.60 -5.87 -26.78
N ARG A 91 -2.34 -4.75 -26.67
CA ARG A 91 -2.73 -4.20 -25.37
C ARG A 91 -3.58 -5.18 -24.57
N GLU A 92 -4.58 -5.79 -25.21
CA GLU A 92 -5.43 -6.81 -24.59
C GLU A 92 -4.62 -8.06 -24.22
N GLY A 93 -3.67 -8.48 -25.06
CA GLY A 93 -2.75 -9.58 -24.75
C GLY A 93 -1.93 -9.33 -23.48
N ILE A 94 -1.34 -8.14 -23.35
CA ILE A 94 -0.57 -7.76 -22.15
C ILE A 94 -1.47 -7.70 -20.90
N LYS A 95 -2.66 -7.09 -21.02
CA LYS A 95 -3.66 -7.03 -19.94
C LYS A 95 -4.03 -8.42 -19.43
N ASN A 96 -4.43 -9.31 -20.35
CA ASN A 96 -4.86 -10.66 -20.03
C ASN A 96 -3.72 -11.51 -19.45
N TYR A 97 -2.50 -11.34 -19.95
CA TYR A 97 -1.33 -12.04 -19.41
C TYR A 97 -1.06 -11.63 -17.96
N ILE A 98 -0.97 -10.33 -17.66
CA ILE A 98 -0.67 -9.85 -16.31
C ILE A 98 -1.77 -10.26 -15.32
N VAL A 99 -3.04 -10.09 -15.69
CA VAL A 99 -4.17 -10.51 -14.84
C VAL A 99 -4.19 -12.02 -14.64
N GLY A 100 -4.08 -12.79 -15.72
CA GLY A 100 -4.09 -14.26 -15.66
C GLY A 100 -2.94 -14.81 -14.80
N LYS A 101 -1.74 -14.24 -14.94
CA LYS A 101 -0.58 -14.61 -14.13
C LYS A 101 -0.76 -14.23 -12.66
N LEU A 102 -1.31 -13.06 -12.36
CA LEU A 102 -1.64 -12.66 -10.97
C LEU A 102 -2.64 -13.64 -10.34
N ILE A 103 -3.74 -13.94 -11.03
CA ILE A 103 -4.76 -14.89 -10.55
C ILE A 103 -4.13 -16.27 -10.33
N SER A 104 -3.32 -16.76 -11.28
CA SER A 104 -2.67 -18.07 -11.16
C SER A 104 -1.69 -18.17 -9.99
N ILE A 105 -0.98 -17.10 -9.64
CA ILE A 105 -0.06 -17.11 -8.49
C ILE A 105 -0.82 -16.93 -7.18
N THR A 106 -1.87 -16.09 -7.18
CA THR A 106 -2.66 -15.76 -5.97
C THR A 106 -3.80 -16.73 -5.68
N SER A 107 -3.93 -17.79 -6.48
CA SER A 107 -4.79 -18.93 -6.16
C SER A 107 -4.17 -19.93 -5.18
N ASP A 108 -2.85 -19.83 -4.93
CA ASP A 108 -2.11 -20.73 -4.02
C ASP A 108 -1.23 -19.93 -3.04
N GLU A 109 -1.51 -20.08 -1.74
CA GLU A 109 -0.78 -19.41 -0.66
C GLU A 109 0.71 -19.73 -0.63
N ALA A 110 1.10 -20.97 -0.99
CA ALA A 110 2.51 -21.36 -1.06
C ALA A 110 3.24 -20.61 -2.17
N GLN A 111 2.59 -20.42 -3.32
CA GLN A 111 3.15 -19.67 -4.44
C GLN A 111 3.33 -18.18 -4.09
N VAL A 112 2.31 -17.56 -3.48
CA VAL A 112 2.40 -16.16 -3.02
C VAL A 112 3.55 -15.98 -2.03
N SER A 113 3.68 -16.91 -1.07
CA SER A 113 4.72 -16.83 -0.04
C SER A 113 6.14 -16.93 -0.64
N GLN A 114 6.35 -17.82 -1.61
CA GLN A 114 7.64 -17.98 -2.30
C GLN A 114 7.95 -16.83 -3.26
N GLN A 115 6.93 -16.17 -3.82
CA GLN A 115 7.06 -15.19 -4.89
C GLN A 115 6.57 -13.79 -4.50
N LYS A 116 6.55 -13.45 -3.20
CA LYS A 116 5.95 -12.21 -2.67
C LYS A 116 6.46 -10.94 -3.36
N VAL A 117 7.77 -10.83 -3.58
CA VAL A 117 8.37 -9.68 -4.27
C VAL A 117 7.93 -9.62 -5.74
N PHE A 118 7.86 -10.78 -6.41
CA PHE A 118 7.43 -10.86 -7.80
C PHE A 118 5.96 -10.49 -7.97
N VAL A 119 5.08 -10.98 -7.10
CA VAL A 119 3.65 -10.59 -7.06
C VAL A 119 3.51 -9.08 -6.83
N SER A 120 4.26 -8.52 -5.87
CA SER A 120 4.26 -7.06 -5.63
C SER A 120 4.67 -6.26 -6.87
N LYS A 121 5.70 -6.72 -7.61
CA LYS A 121 6.12 -6.08 -8.85
C LYS A 121 5.11 -6.24 -9.98
N MET A 122 4.44 -7.38 -10.08
CA MET A 122 3.35 -7.55 -11.04
C MET A 122 2.14 -6.65 -10.73
N ASN A 123 1.80 -6.47 -9.46
CA ASN A 123 0.77 -5.49 -9.07
C ASN A 123 1.16 -4.09 -9.53
N GLN A 124 2.43 -3.68 -9.37
CA GLN A 124 2.91 -2.38 -9.87
C GLN A 124 2.75 -2.26 -11.40
N VAL A 125 3.06 -3.31 -12.16
CA VAL A 125 2.82 -3.34 -13.62
C VAL A 125 1.34 -3.19 -13.94
N LEU A 126 0.46 -3.90 -13.23
CA LEU A 126 -0.99 -3.77 -13.39
C LEU A 126 -1.45 -2.32 -13.13
N ILE A 127 -0.91 -1.63 -12.11
CA ILE A 127 -1.25 -0.22 -11.89
C ILE A 127 -0.83 0.68 -13.06
N GLN A 128 0.33 0.42 -13.69
CA GLN A 128 0.69 1.17 -14.89
C GLN A 128 -0.28 0.94 -16.04
N ILE A 129 -0.81 -0.28 -16.20
CA ILE A 129 -1.87 -0.58 -17.17
C ILE A 129 -3.16 0.17 -16.82
N LEU A 130 -3.58 0.14 -15.55
CA LEU A 130 -4.78 0.85 -15.10
C LEU A 130 -4.69 2.34 -15.34
N LYS A 131 -3.52 2.94 -15.11
CA LYS A 131 -3.28 4.35 -15.46
C LYS A 131 -3.51 4.61 -16.95
N GLN A 132 -3.27 3.66 -17.85
CA GLN A 132 -3.52 3.87 -19.28
C GLN A 132 -4.95 3.58 -19.72
N GLU A 133 -5.59 2.58 -19.10
CA GLU A 133 -6.84 1.98 -19.58
C GLU A 133 -8.07 2.35 -18.75
N TRP A 134 -7.92 2.42 -17.43
CA TRP A 134 -9.02 2.73 -16.51
C TRP A 134 -9.15 4.26 -16.35
N PRO A 135 -10.37 4.83 -16.33
CA PRO A 135 -11.68 4.15 -16.27
C PRO A 135 -12.32 3.83 -17.63
N HIS A 136 -11.90 4.47 -18.73
CA HIS A 136 -12.68 4.48 -19.97
C HIS A 136 -12.63 3.18 -20.79
N ASN A 137 -11.45 2.58 -20.94
CA ASN A 137 -11.24 1.36 -21.73
C ASN A 137 -11.37 0.09 -20.88
N TRP A 138 -11.53 0.24 -19.56
CA TRP A 138 -11.71 -0.88 -18.64
C TRP A 138 -12.69 -0.55 -17.50
N PRO A 139 -13.94 -0.16 -17.82
CA PRO A 139 -14.88 0.36 -16.82
C PRO A 139 -15.28 -0.68 -15.76
N SER A 140 -15.26 -1.97 -16.09
CA SER A 140 -15.66 -3.04 -15.17
C SER A 140 -14.62 -3.37 -14.10
N PHE A 141 -13.37 -2.88 -14.22
CA PHE A 141 -12.22 -3.34 -13.43
C PHE A 141 -12.50 -3.41 -11.92
N ILE A 142 -13.00 -2.33 -11.31
CA ILE A 142 -13.27 -2.30 -9.86
C ILE A 142 -14.36 -3.30 -9.48
N SER A 143 -15.40 -3.43 -10.30
CA SER A 143 -16.50 -4.37 -10.05
C SER A 143 -16.04 -5.82 -10.16
N ASP A 144 -15.23 -6.13 -11.18
CA ASP A 144 -14.67 -7.45 -11.40
C ASP A 144 -13.68 -7.83 -10.28
N LEU A 145 -12.83 -6.89 -9.86
CA LEU A 145 -11.88 -7.06 -8.75
C LEU A 145 -12.63 -7.34 -7.44
N VAL A 146 -13.64 -6.53 -7.11
CA VAL A 146 -14.45 -6.73 -5.89
C VAL A 146 -15.22 -8.05 -5.93
N GLY A 147 -15.76 -8.43 -7.10
CA GLY A 147 -16.43 -9.71 -7.29
C GLY A 147 -15.50 -10.91 -7.11
N ALA A 148 -14.28 -10.82 -7.66
CA ALA A 148 -13.27 -11.86 -7.54
C ALA A 148 -12.74 -12.02 -6.11
N SER A 149 -12.60 -10.92 -5.36
CA SER A 149 -12.16 -10.93 -3.96
C SER A 149 -13.01 -11.81 -3.04
N LYS A 150 -14.30 -12.03 -3.37
CA LYS A 150 -15.19 -12.86 -2.55
C LYS A 150 -14.99 -14.37 -2.74
N GLN A 151 -14.15 -14.79 -3.70
CA GLN A 151 -13.97 -16.21 -4.05
C GLN A 151 -12.82 -16.87 -3.27
N SER A 152 -11.79 -16.10 -2.90
CA SER A 152 -10.60 -16.59 -2.19
C SER A 152 -10.00 -15.47 -1.36
N GLU A 153 -9.71 -15.74 -0.07
CA GLU A 153 -9.04 -14.76 0.80
C GLU A 153 -7.62 -14.42 0.35
N VAL A 154 -6.90 -15.36 -0.29
CA VAL A 154 -5.55 -15.11 -0.83
C VAL A 154 -5.61 -14.15 -2.02
N LEU A 155 -6.58 -14.34 -2.92
CA LEU A 155 -6.83 -13.43 -4.02
C LEU A 155 -7.32 -12.07 -3.50
N CYS A 156 -8.20 -12.08 -2.50
CA CYS A 156 -8.69 -10.88 -1.83
C CYS A 156 -7.54 -10.05 -1.25
N GLU A 157 -6.57 -10.69 -0.59
CA GLU A 157 -5.40 -10.01 -0.01
C GLU A 157 -4.59 -9.30 -1.09
N ASN A 158 -4.35 -9.96 -2.23
CA ASN A 158 -3.68 -9.32 -3.36
C ASN A 158 -4.50 -8.18 -3.98
N ASN A 159 -5.82 -8.35 -4.09
CA ASN A 159 -6.73 -7.33 -4.61
C ASN A 159 -6.76 -6.08 -3.71
N MET A 160 -6.70 -6.26 -2.38
CA MET A 160 -6.55 -5.13 -1.45
C MET A 160 -5.22 -4.41 -1.66
N GLN A 161 -4.12 -5.15 -1.88
CA GLN A 161 -2.82 -4.55 -2.23
C GLN A 161 -2.87 -3.76 -3.56
N ILE A 162 -3.60 -4.25 -4.56
CA ILE A 162 -3.81 -3.53 -5.83
C ILE A 162 -4.61 -2.24 -5.59
N LEU A 163 -5.70 -2.30 -4.82
CA LEU A 163 -6.52 -1.13 -4.50
C LEU A 163 -5.72 -0.06 -3.72
N LYS A 164 -4.87 -0.49 -2.78
CA LYS A 164 -3.93 0.39 -2.08
C LYS A 164 -3.00 1.12 -3.04
N LEU A 165 -2.31 0.38 -3.92
CA LEU A 165 -1.38 0.97 -4.90
C LEU A 165 -2.10 1.92 -5.88
N LEU A 166 -3.32 1.58 -6.28
CA LEU A 166 -4.14 2.43 -7.13
C LEU A 166 -4.47 3.75 -6.44
N SER A 167 -4.86 3.70 -5.15
CA SER A 167 -5.10 4.90 -4.35
C SER A 167 -3.85 5.76 -4.23
N GLU A 168 -2.71 5.17 -3.88
CA GLU A 168 -1.43 5.89 -3.73
C GLU A 168 -1.03 6.57 -5.06
N GLU A 169 -1.15 5.90 -6.21
CA GLU A 169 -0.82 6.48 -7.51
C GLU A 169 -1.77 7.60 -7.94
N VAL A 170 -3.05 7.53 -7.58
CA VAL A 170 -4.07 8.52 -7.97
C VAL A 170 -4.11 9.71 -7.01
N PHE A 171 -3.88 9.51 -5.71
CA PHE A 171 -4.04 10.55 -4.69
C PHE A 171 -2.71 11.11 -4.19
N ASP A 172 -1.69 10.29 -4.02
CA ASP A 172 -0.43 10.68 -3.39
C ASP A 172 0.65 11.06 -4.43
N PHE A 173 0.84 10.23 -5.46
CA PHE A 173 1.92 10.40 -6.46
C PHE A 173 1.48 11.00 -7.79
N SER A 174 0.21 11.40 -7.91
CA SER A 174 -0.37 11.84 -9.18
C SER A 174 0.25 13.12 -9.78
N LYS A 175 0.86 13.98 -8.95
CA LYS A 175 1.45 15.26 -9.39
C LYS A 175 2.69 15.05 -10.28
N ASP A 176 3.46 14.00 -10.03
CA ASP A 176 4.73 13.74 -10.72
C ASP A 176 4.58 12.76 -11.89
N ALA A 177 3.45 12.05 -11.97
CA ALA A 177 3.27 10.92 -12.88
C ALA A 177 2.17 11.11 -13.95
N MET A 178 1.23 12.05 -13.77
CA MET A 178 0.06 12.19 -14.64
C MET A 178 -0.29 13.65 -14.92
N THR A 179 -0.95 13.91 -16.06
CA THR A 179 -1.48 15.24 -16.36
C THR A 179 -2.64 15.59 -15.43
N THR A 180 -2.85 16.88 -15.16
CA THR A 180 -3.93 17.35 -14.27
C THR A 180 -5.31 16.83 -14.68
N ALA A 181 -5.61 16.82 -15.98
CA ALA A 181 -6.89 16.31 -16.49
C ALA A 181 -7.07 14.82 -16.20
N LYS A 182 -6.02 14.01 -16.44
CA LYS A 182 -6.04 12.57 -16.19
C LYS A 182 -6.20 12.26 -14.69
N THR A 183 -5.45 12.96 -13.84
CA THR A 183 -5.56 12.84 -12.39
C THR A 183 -6.98 13.16 -11.91
N LYS A 184 -7.58 14.25 -12.42
CA LYS A 184 -8.95 14.62 -12.09
C LYS A 184 -9.93 13.50 -12.44
N THR A 185 -9.87 12.98 -13.67
CA THR A 185 -10.74 11.88 -14.12
C THR A 185 -10.58 10.64 -13.27
N MET A 186 -9.34 10.21 -12.96
CA MET A 186 -9.13 9.01 -12.12
C MET A 186 -9.65 9.20 -10.69
N LYS A 187 -9.49 10.41 -10.11
CA LYS A 187 -10.04 10.74 -8.79
C LYS A 187 -11.57 10.69 -8.79
N GLU A 188 -12.21 11.29 -9.80
CA GLU A 188 -13.67 11.30 -9.93
C GLU A 188 -14.20 9.86 -10.06
N SER A 189 -13.62 9.06 -10.96
CA SER A 189 -14.05 7.67 -11.15
C SER A 189 -13.78 6.77 -9.96
N LEU A 190 -12.71 7.00 -9.18
CA LEU A 190 -12.46 6.17 -7.99
C LEU A 190 -13.45 6.52 -6.89
N ASN A 191 -13.84 7.79 -6.76
CA ASN A 191 -14.90 8.21 -5.85
C ASN A 191 -16.26 7.62 -6.24
N GLU A 192 -16.62 7.59 -7.52
CA GLU A 192 -17.87 6.99 -8.02
C GLU A 192 -17.96 5.50 -7.71
N GLU A 193 -16.85 4.78 -7.82
CA GLU A 193 -16.76 3.34 -7.56
C GLU A 193 -16.48 2.99 -6.09
N PHE A 194 -16.16 3.98 -5.25
CA PHE A 194 -15.64 3.74 -3.90
C PHE A 194 -16.63 2.99 -2.99
N ALA A 195 -17.94 3.17 -3.19
CA ALA A 195 -18.94 2.45 -2.41
C ALA A 195 -18.75 0.92 -2.46
N LYS A 196 -18.38 0.38 -3.63
CA LYS A 196 -18.13 -1.06 -3.81
C LYS A 196 -16.86 -1.51 -3.09
N VAL A 197 -15.83 -0.67 -3.13
CA VAL A 197 -14.55 -0.89 -2.44
C VAL A 197 -14.75 -0.86 -0.92
N TYR A 198 -15.50 0.12 -0.43
CA TYR A 198 -15.79 0.25 0.99
C TYR A 198 -16.61 -0.92 1.53
N GLN A 199 -17.63 -1.37 0.80
CA GLN A 199 -18.39 -2.58 1.14
C GLN A 199 -17.51 -3.83 1.21
N LEU A 200 -16.48 -3.93 0.35
CA LEU A 200 -15.49 -5.01 0.44
C LEU A 200 -14.66 -4.89 1.73
N CYS A 201 -14.18 -3.68 2.07
CA CYS A 201 -13.48 -3.45 3.33
C CYS A 201 -14.33 -3.85 4.54
N GLU A 202 -15.59 -3.41 4.62
CA GLU A 202 -16.50 -3.77 5.71
C GLU A 202 -16.68 -5.28 5.80
N PHE A 203 -16.95 -5.95 4.68
CA PHE A 203 -17.10 -7.40 4.63
C PHE A 203 -15.86 -8.12 5.17
N ILE A 204 -14.65 -7.71 4.75
CA ILE A 204 -13.40 -8.32 5.22
C ILE A 204 -13.20 -8.08 6.71
N LEU A 205 -13.35 -6.82 7.16
CA LEU A 205 -13.13 -6.41 8.55
C LEU A 205 -14.14 -7.07 9.49
N GLU A 206 -15.35 -7.40 9.03
CA GLU A 206 -16.35 -8.12 9.81
C GLU A 206 -16.10 -9.63 9.82
N ALA A 207 -15.94 -10.26 8.64
CA ALA A 207 -16.03 -11.71 8.48
C ALA A 207 -14.69 -12.46 8.52
N SER A 208 -13.59 -11.85 8.06
CA SER A 208 -12.32 -12.58 7.91
C SER A 208 -11.65 -12.82 9.27
N GLN A 209 -10.98 -13.97 9.38
CA GLN A 209 -10.12 -14.33 10.51
C GLN A 209 -8.64 -14.41 10.10
N ARG A 210 -8.32 -14.17 8.81
CA ARG A 210 -6.96 -14.26 8.27
C ARG A 210 -6.16 -13.00 8.62
N PRO A 211 -5.13 -13.08 9.48
CA PRO A 211 -4.45 -11.88 9.97
C PRO A 211 -3.78 -11.05 8.88
N SER A 212 -3.18 -11.69 7.86
CA SER A 212 -2.53 -10.98 6.76
C SER A 212 -3.51 -10.16 5.92
N LEU A 213 -4.68 -10.73 5.60
CA LEU A 213 -5.75 -10.03 4.89
C LEU A 213 -6.30 -8.85 5.70
N LEU A 214 -6.50 -9.03 7.01
CA LEU A 214 -6.95 -7.94 7.90
C LEU A 214 -5.92 -6.80 7.95
N LYS A 215 -4.62 -7.11 8.10
CA LYS A 215 -3.54 -6.11 8.09
C LYS A 215 -3.47 -5.35 6.76
N VAL A 216 -3.52 -6.05 5.63
CA VAL A 216 -3.52 -5.39 4.31
C VAL A 216 -4.77 -4.53 4.15
N THR A 217 -5.93 -4.97 4.63
CA THR A 217 -7.17 -4.19 4.57
C THR A 217 -7.09 -2.93 5.41
N LEU A 218 -6.57 -2.98 6.64
CA LEU A 218 -6.37 -1.82 7.49
C LEU A 218 -5.37 -0.82 6.87
N THR A 219 -4.23 -1.29 6.37
CA THR A 219 -3.25 -0.41 5.71
C THR A 219 -3.76 0.16 4.38
N THR A 220 -4.68 -0.53 3.72
CA THR A 220 -5.36 -0.02 2.51
C THR A 220 -6.38 1.05 2.89
N LEU A 221 -7.18 0.80 3.93
CA LEU A 221 -8.13 1.77 4.47
C LEU A 221 -7.41 3.05 4.92
N GLN A 222 -6.25 2.94 5.57
CA GLN A 222 -5.43 4.09 5.96
C GLN A 222 -5.15 5.03 4.77
N ARG A 223 -4.86 4.49 3.59
CA ARG A 223 -4.66 5.28 2.36
C ARG A 223 -5.94 5.90 1.82
N PHE A 224 -7.08 5.29 2.06
CA PHE A 224 -8.38 5.83 1.66
C PHE A 224 -8.83 7.00 2.54
N LEU A 225 -8.53 6.94 3.84
CA LEU A 225 -8.98 7.93 4.82
C LEU A 225 -8.59 9.38 4.48
N SER A 226 -7.51 9.58 3.72
CA SER A 226 -7.04 10.92 3.31
C SER A 226 -7.92 11.61 2.27
N TRP A 227 -8.80 10.89 1.56
CA TRP A 227 -9.57 11.45 0.43
C TRP A 227 -11.03 11.04 0.35
N ILE A 228 -11.47 10.01 1.08
CA ILE A 228 -12.86 9.54 1.00
C ILE A 228 -13.84 10.51 1.65
N PRO A 229 -15.12 10.52 1.22
CA PRO A 229 -16.16 11.28 1.89
C PRO A 229 -16.29 10.92 3.37
N LEU A 230 -16.36 11.94 4.23
CA LEU A 230 -16.46 11.80 5.69
C LEU A 230 -17.62 10.90 6.17
N GLY A 231 -18.69 10.76 5.38
CA GLY A 231 -19.80 9.86 5.72
C GLY A 231 -19.37 8.40 5.89
N TYR A 232 -18.41 7.91 5.09
CA TYR A 232 -17.85 6.56 5.25
C TYR A 232 -17.13 6.36 6.58
N VAL A 233 -16.62 7.44 7.19
CA VAL A 233 -15.86 7.41 8.44
C VAL A 233 -16.78 7.61 9.64
N PHE A 234 -17.66 8.61 9.60
CA PHE A 234 -18.42 9.09 10.75
C PHE A 234 -19.89 8.64 10.78
N GLU A 235 -20.43 8.11 9.68
CA GLU A 235 -21.83 7.65 9.58
C GLU A 235 -21.93 6.11 9.46
N THR A 236 -20.83 5.40 9.71
CA THR A 236 -20.73 3.93 9.65
C THR A 236 -20.22 3.37 10.99
N GLY A 237 -20.14 2.04 11.10
CA GLY A 237 -19.55 1.36 12.26
C GLY A 237 -18.02 1.36 12.29
N LEU A 238 -17.34 2.16 11.44
CA LEU A 238 -15.90 2.07 11.25
C LEU A 238 -15.09 2.43 12.49
N VAL A 239 -15.38 3.59 13.11
CA VAL A 239 -14.65 4.07 14.29
C VAL A 239 -14.75 3.08 15.47
N PRO A 240 -15.95 2.61 15.87
CA PRO A 240 -16.05 1.57 16.90
C PRO A 240 -15.30 0.29 16.51
N THR A 241 -15.36 -0.12 15.25
CA THR A 241 -14.65 -1.31 14.76
C THR A 241 -13.14 -1.17 14.92
N LEU A 242 -12.56 -0.02 14.55
CA LEU A 242 -11.13 0.25 14.71
C LEU A 242 -10.71 0.25 16.18
N VAL A 243 -11.48 0.90 17.06
CA VAL A 243 -11.17 1.03 18.49
C VAL A 243 -11.36 -0.29 19.25
N ASP A 244 -12.55 -0.89 19.15
CA ASP A 244 -12.94 -1.99 20.02
C ASP A 244 -12.50 -3.37 19.52
N LYS A 245 -12.35 -3.55 18.20
CA LYS A 245 -11.91 -4.83 17.61
C LYS A 245 -10.42 -4.82 17.32
N PHE A 246 -9.94 -3.87 16.52
CA PHE A 246 -8.59 -3.93 15.96
C PHE A 246 -7.51 -3.33 16.87
N PHE A 247 -7.75 -2.17 17.47
CA PHE A 247 -6.80 -1.55 18.40
C PHE A 247 -6.64 -2.36 19.70
N ALA A 248 -7.76 -2.94 20.18
CA ALA A 248 -7.75 -3.83 21.34
C ALA A 248 -6.92 -5.11 21.10
N ALA A 249 -6.83 -5.59 19.87
CA ALA A 249 -6.09 -6.78 19.50
C ALA A 249 -4.60 -6.45 19.21
N PRO A 250 -3.62 -6.98 19.98
CA PRO A 250 -2.21 -6.65 19.81
C PRO A 250 -1.69 -6.85 18.38
N ALA A 251 -2.17 -7.88 17.69
CA ALA A 251 -1.73 -8.23 16.33
C ALA A 251 -2.06 -7.17 15.26
N PHE A 252 -3.02 -6.28 15.52
CA PHE A 252 -3.52 -5.27 14.57
C PHE A 252 -3.43 -3.85 15.12
N ARG A 253 -2.89 -3.70 16.34
CA ARG A 253 -2.93 -2.44 17.09
C ARG A 253 -2.25 -1.31 16.33
N ASN A 254 -1.10 -1.61 15.75
CA ASN A 254 -0.31 -0.66 15.00
C ASN A 254 -1.06 -0.16 13.76
N GLU A 255 -1.60 -1.06 12.93
CA GLU A 255 -2.35 -0.68 11.73
C GLU A 255 -3.66 0.05 12.06
N ALA A 256 -4.34 -0.35 13.14
CA ALA A 256 -5.53 0.34 13.63
C ALA A 256 -5.21 1.75 14.13
N LEU A 257 -4.10 1.92 14.84
CA LEU A 257 -3.67 3.22 15.35
C LEU A 257 -3.33 4.18 14.22
N GLU A 258 -2.70 3.72 13.13
CA GLU A 258 -2.50 4.57 11.94
C GLU A 258 -3.83 5.04 11.36
N CYS A 259 -4.84 4.17 11.25
CA CYS A 259 -6.17 4.58 10.81
C CYS A 259 -6.82 5.60 11.77
N LEU A 260 -6.70 5.38 13.08
CA LEU A 260 -7.23 6.29 14.10
C LEU A 260 -6.52 7.65 14.08
N THR A 261 -5.22 7.69 13.80
CA THR A 261 -4.46 8.94 13.63
C THR A 261 -4.94 9.72 12.42
N GLU A 262 -5.14 9.06 11.27
CA GLU A 262 -5.71 9.73 10.10
C GLU A 262 -7.08 10.32 10.43
N ILE A 263 -8.00 9.51 10.98
CA ILE A 263 -9.37 9.95 11.33
C ILE A 263 -9.33 11.10 12.35
N GLY A 264 -8.50 10.96 13.38
CA GLY A 264 -8.34 11.93 14.46
C GLY A 264 -7.67 13.24 14.04
N SER A 265 -7.14 13.32 12.82
CA SER A 265 -6.56 14.52 12.24
C SER A 265 -7.44 15.20 11.18
N LEU A 266 -8.57 14.58 10.81
CA LEU A 266 -9.42 15.06 9.72
C LEU A 266 -10.03 16.43 10.05
N PRO A 267 -9.86 17.44 9.17
CA PRO A 267 -10.50 18.74 9.38
C PRO A 267 -12.01 18.61 9.20
N LEU A 268 -12.77 18.89 10.26
CA LEU A 268 -14.24 18.78 10.22
C LEU A 268 -14.90 19.94 9.47
N GLY A 269 -14.26 21.12 9.43
CA GLY A 269 -14.78 22.32 8.79
C GLY A 269 -16.23 22.63 9.18
N ASP A 270 -17.06 22.93 8.19
CA ASP A 270 -18.49 23.25 8.37
C ASP A 270 -19.32 22.08 8.94
N ARG A 271 -18.78 20.86 8.96
CA ARG A 271 -19.45 19.65 9.47
C ARG A 271 -19.10 19.35 10.93
N ALA A 272 -18.35 20.23 11.59
CA ALA A 272 -17.93 20.05 12.99
C ALA A 272 -19.10 19.72 13.92
N ALA A 273 -20.24 20.41 13.79
CA ALA A 273 -21.40 20.15 14.65
C ALA A 273 -21.95 18.72 14.50
N ALA A 274 -21.87 18.13 13.31
CA ALA A 274 -22.38 16.79 13.04
C ALA A 274 -21.40 15.69 13.50
N TYR A 275 -20.10 15.88 13.30
CA TYR A 275 -19.10 14.83 13.50
C TYR A 275 -18.23 14.98 14.75
N ALA A 276 -18.22 16.14 15.41
CA ALA A 276 -17.51 16.33 16.68
C ALA A 276 -17.89 15.29 17.77
N PRO A 277 -19.17 14.88 17.92
CA PRO A 277 -19.52 13.82 18.87
C PRO A 277 -18.79 12.51 18.58
N THR A 278 -18.70 12.10 17.31
CA THR A 278 -18.01 10.87 16.89
C THR A 278 -16.50 10.96 17.10
N VAL A 279 -15.89 12.13 16.83
CA VAL A 279 -14.46 12.39 17.09
C VAL A 279 -14.15 12.34 18.59
N VAL A 280 -15.01 12.90 19.43
CA VAL A 280 -14.87 12.79 20.89
C VAL A 280 -15.02 11.33 21.34
N GLN A 281 -15.99 10.59 20.81
CA GLN A 281 -16.15 9.17 21.10
C GLN A 281 -14.92 8.34 20.69
N LEU A 282 -14.33 8.64 19.52
CA LEU A 282 -13.08 8.03 19.07
C LEU A 282 -12.00 8.21 20.12
N TYR A 283 -11.75 9.46 20.55
CA TYR A 283 -10.69 9.75 21.53
C TYR A 283 -10.93 9.08 22.87
N LEU A 284 -12.15 9.15 23.41
CA LEU A 284 -12.48 8.55 24.71
C LEU A 284 -12.38 7.01 24.66
N GLY A 285 -12.91 6.40 23.60
CA GLY A 285 -12.82 4.96 23.40
C GLY A 285 -11.37 4.49 23.21
N PHE A 286 -10.60 5.20 22.37
CA PHE A 286 -9.18 4.96 22.19
C PHE A 286 -8.42 5.04 23.53
N LEU A 287 -8.63 6.11 24.30
CA LEU A 287 -7.94 6.33 25.57
C LEU A 287 -8.27 5.21 26.56
N GLN A 288 -9.54 4.80 26.64
CA GLN A 288 -9.95 3.67 27.47
C GLN A 288 -9.22 2.37 27.06
N ARG A 289 -9.16 2.06 25.75
CA ARG A 289 -8.43 0.88 25.27
C ARG A 289 -6.93 0.99 25.48
N LEU A 290 -6.37 2.18 25.33
CA LEU A 290 -4.95 2.44 25.57
C LEU A 290 -4.61 2.16 27.03
N THR A 291 -5.42 2.61 27.99
CA THR A 291 -5.16 2.34 29.41
C THR A 291 -5.16 0.86 29.79
N GLN A 292 -5.91 0.04 29.05
CA GLN A 292 -5.91 -1.41 29.23
C GLN A 292 -4.66 -2.06 28.64
N ALA A 293 -4.19 -1.54 27.49
CA ALA A 293 -3.03 -2.07 26.78
C ALA A 293 -1.69 -1.55 27.32
N LEU A 294 -1.67 -0.31 27.82
CA LEU A 294 -0.51 0.43 28.28
C LEU A 294 -0.95 1.31 29.47
N PRO A 295 -0.91 0.78 30.70
CA PRO A 295 -1.17 1.56 31.90
C PRO A 295 -0.32 2.84 31.96
N PRO A 296 -0.85 3.99 32.44
CA PRO A 296 -0.13 5.26 32.43
C PRO A 296 1.23 5.26 33.15
N ASP A 297 1.42 4.37 34.13
CA ASP A 297 2.64 4.20 34.92
C ASP A 297 3.68 3.27 34.26
N THR A 298 3.41 2.79 33.04
CA THR A 298 4.31 1.90 32.30
C THR A 298 5.57 2.65 31.86
N ASP A 299 6.74 2.12 32.22
CA ASP A 299 8.02 2.58 31.70
C ASP A 299 8.15 2.21 30.22
N LEU A 300 8.37 3.21 29.36
CA LEU A 300 8.48 3.04 27.91
C LEU A 300 9.92 2.76 27.43
N ARG A 301 10.94 2.98 28.29
CA ARG A 301 12.35 2.72 27.93
C ARG A 301 12.60 1.28 27.46
N PRO A 302 12.04 0.24 28.09
CA PRO A 302 12.23 -1.14 27.65
C PRO A 302 11.78 -1.41 26.22
N ALA A 303 10.78 -0.66 25.70
CA ALA A 303 10.32 -0.82 24.32
C ALA A 303 11.43 -0.53 23.30
N PHE A 304 12.33 0.41 23.60
CA PHE A 304 13.42 0.82 22.71
C PHE A 304 14.75 0.11 23.01
N GLU A 305 15.02 -0.22 24.27
CA GLU A 305 16.27 -0.89 24.65
C GLU A 305 16.25 -2.38 24.31
N ASN A 306 15.12 -3.05 24.57
CA ASN A 306 15.00 -4.52 24.47
C ASN A 306 13.68 -4.98 23.83
N GLY A 307 12.87 -4.05 23.32
CA GLY A 307 11.56 -4.35 22.72
C GLY A 307 11.66 -4.80 21.27
N SER A 308 10.51 -5.17 20.73
CA SER A 308 10.39 -5.51 19.31
C SER A 308 10.25 -4.24 18.45
N GLU A 309 10.53 -4.37 17.14
CA GLU A 309 10.26 -3.29 16.18
C GLU A 309 8.79 -2.80 16.26
N GLU A 310 7.85 -3.72 16.51
CA GLU A 310 6.44 -3.40 16.69
C GLU A 310 6.17 -2.56 17.95
N ASP A 311 6.94 -2.73 19.02
CA ASP A 311 6.82 -1.95 20.25
C ASP A 311 7.35 -0.52 20.05
N CYS A 312 8.49 -0.37 19.37
CA CYS A 312 9.03 0.95 18.97
C CYS A 312 8.03 1.69 18.07
N LEU A 313 7.51 1.01 17.05
CA LEU A 313 6.51 1.56 16.14
C LEU A 313 5.23 1.94 16.87
N PHE A 314 4.82 1.16 17.87
CA PHE A 314 3.65 1.48 18.66
C PHE A 314 3.81 2.80 19.42
N VAL A 315 4.94 3.01 20.11
CA VAL A 315 5.20 4.26 20.82
C VAL A 315 5.28 5.44 19.86
N GLN A 316 5.95 5.28 18.71
CA GLN A 316 6.01 6.32 17.67
C GLN A 316 4.62 6.68 17.14
N ARG A 317 3.77 5.67 16.88
CA ARG A 317 2.40 5.88 16.40
C ARG A 317 1.51 6.53 17.46
N LEU A 318 1.76 6.28 18.76
CA LEU A 318 1.07 6.99 19.84
C LEU A 318 1.44 8.47 19.86
N ALA A 319 2.73 8.80 19.70
CA ALA A 319 3.18 10.18 19.58
C ALA A 319 2.45 10.89 18.42
N LEU A 320 2.40 10.26 17.24
CA LEU A 320 1.70 10.77 16.06
C LEU A 320 0.19 10.93 16.30
N PHE A 321 -0.46 9.96 16.95
CA PHE A 321 -1.89 10.05 17.28
C PHE A 321 -2.19 11.25 18.16
N PHE A 322 -1.52 11.36 19.32
CA PHE A 322 -1.82 12.42 20.29
C PHE A 322 -1.51 13.80 19.73
N THR A 323 -0.35 13.98 19.11
CA THR A 323 0.04 15.28 18.53
C THR A 323 -0.89 15.68 17.39
N SER A 324 -1.22 14.78 16.47
CA SER A 324 -2.16 15.06 15.37
C SER A 324 -3.56 15.38 15.89
N PHE A 325 -4.07 14.57 16.83
CA PHE A 325 -5.40 14.77 17.39
C PHE A 325 -5.51 16.10 18.15
N PHE A 326 -4.55 16.41 19.01
CA PHE A 326 -4.59 17.66 19.76
C PHE A 326 -4.42 18.88 18.85
N LYS A 327 -3.53 18.83 17.85
CA LYS A 327 -3.41 19.90 16.83
C LYS A 327 -4.75 20.18 16.15
N ALA A 328 -5.53 19.15 15.83
CA ALA A 328 -6.79 19.31 15.12
C ALA A 328 -7.99 19.61 16.03
N HIS A 329 -8.04 19.04 17.23
CA HIS A 329 -9.29 18.87 17.99
C HIS A 329 -9.19 19.12 19.50
N LEU A 330 -8.10 19.73 19.98
CA LEU A 330 -7.93 20.04 21.42
C LEU A 330 -9.15 20.74 22.04
N SER A 331 -9.70 21.75 21.34
CA SER A 331 -10.86 22.53 21.81
C SER A 331 -12.12 21.70 22.03
N LEU A 332 -12.26 20.54 21.38
CA LEU A 332 -13.39 19.63 21.63
C LEU A 332 -13.29 18.99 23.03
N LEU A 333 -12.09 18.89 23.59
CA LEU A 333 -11.80 18.29 24.89
C LEU A 333 -11.75 19.31 26.04
N GLU A 334 -11.62 20.61 25.74
CA GLU A 334 -11.55 21.71 26.72
C GLU A 334 -12.90 22.03 27.39
N THR A 335 -13.48 21.03 28.03
CA THR A 335 -14.74 21.13 28.79
C THR A 335 -14.60 20.46 30.15
N ALA A 336 -15.38 20.91 31.13
CA ALA A 336 -15.33 20.34 32.48
C ALA A 336 -15.59 18.82 32.51
N GLU A 337 -16.47 18.32 31.64
CA GLU A 337 -16.81 16.89 31.55
C GLU A 337 -15.66 16.04 30.99
N ARG A 338 -14.82 16.62 30.12
CA ARG A 338 -13.76 15.89 29.39
C ARG A 338 -12.35 16.21 29.89
N GLN A 339 -12.23 17.12 30.86
CA GLN A 339 -10.95 17.57 31.41
C GLN A 339 -10.07 16.42 31.89
N GLN A 340 -10.64 15.42 32.56
CA GLN A 340 -9.87 14.27 33.04
C GLN A 340 -9.26 13.46 31.90
N ALA A 341 -10.03 13.19 30.85
CA ALA A 341 -9.55 12.46 29.68
C ALA A 341 -8.52 13.27 28.87
N LEU A 342 -8.67 14.59 28.81
CA LEU A 342 -7.68 15.48 28.22
C LEU A 342 -6.35 15.42 28.98
N LEU A 343 -6.40 15.61 30.30
CA LEU A 343 -5.20 15.56 31.15
C LEU A 343 -4.50 14.20 31.07
N GLN A 344 -5.26 13.11 30.99
CA GLN A 344 -4.70 11.78 30.85
C GLN A 344 -4.00 11.59 29.50
N GLY A 345 -4.56 12.07 28.38
CA GLY A 345 -3.86 12.00 27.09
C GLY A 345 -2.62 12.90 27.03
N LEU A 346 -2.67 14.09 27.63
CA LEU A 346 -1.49 14.95 27.79
C LEU A 346 -0.42 14.28 28.65
N TYR A 347 -0.82 13.56 29.70
CA TYR A 347 0.10 12.78 30.52
C TYR A 347 0.78 11.66 29.72
N TYR A 348 0.03 10.92 28.89
CA TYR A 348 0.64 9.95 27.97
C TYR A 348 1.67 10.61 27.05
N LEU A 349 1.36 11.79 26.50
CA LEU A 349 2.29 12.50 25.63
C LEU A 349 3.60 12.89 26.35
N VAL A 350 3.52 13.28 27.63
CA VAL A 350 4.70 13.52 28.47
C VAL A 350 5.51 12.23 28.63
N CYS A 351 4.87 11.12 29.03
CA CYS A 351 5.55 9.83 29.17
C CYS A 351 6.22 9.37 27.86
N ILE A 352 5.53 9.55 26.73
CA ILE A 352 6.06 9.23 25.38
C ILE A 352 7.27 10.10 25.05
N SER A 353 7.26 11.38 25.42
CA SER A 353 8.41 12.28 25.20
C SER A 353 9.65 11.94 26.05
N GLU A 354 9.52 11.11 27.07
CA GLU A 354 10.65 10.59 27.86
C GLU A 354 11.25 9.30 27.27
N ALA A 355 10.66 8.75 26.21
CA ALA A 355 11.20 7.59 25.52
C ALA A 355 12.60 7.90 24.92
N PRO A 356 13.55 6.97 24.96
CA PRO A 356 14.92 7.20 24.50
C PRO A 356 15.04 7.08 22.97
N ASP A 357 14.25 7.88 22.24
CA ASP A 357 14.24 7.93 20.78
C ASP A 357 14.12 9.38 20.27
N ASP A 358 15.10 9.79 19.45
CA ASP A 358 15.20 11.17 18.96
C ASP A 358 14.03 11.57 18.05
N GLU A 359 13.47 10.64 17.27
CA GLU A 359 12.36 10.92 16.36
C GLU A 359 11.04 11.08 17.13
N VAL A 360 10.79 10.21 18.11
CA VAL A 360 9.66 10.35 19.04
C VAL A 360 9.73 11.69 19.78
N PHE A 361 10.90 12.06 20.29
CA PHE A 361 11.08 13.34 20.97
C PHE A 361 10.80 14.53 20.04
N LYS A 362 11.28 14.49 18.80
CA LYS A 362 11.00 15.54 17.80
C LYS A 362 9.50 15.69 17.52
N ILE A 363 8.78 14.57 17.35
CA ILE A 363 7.31 14.57 17.13
C ILE A 363 6.61 15.27 18.29
N CYS A 364 6.93 14.89 19.53
CA CYS A 364 6.33 15.50 20.73
C CYS A 364 6.72 16.99 20.87
N LEU A 365 7.98 17.33 20.62
CA LEU A 365 8.48 18.69 20.71
C LEU A 365 7.78 19.64 19.72
N GLU A 366 7.49 19.17 18.51
CA GLU A 366 6.75 19.93 17.50
C GLU A 366 5.30 20.24 17.92
N TYR A 367 4.74 19.51 18.88
CA TYR A 367 3.45 19.84 19.48
C TYR A 367 3.57 20.80 20.67
N TYR A 368 4.64 20.69 21.47
CA TYR A 368 4.86 21.57 22.61
C TYR A 368 5.25 22.99 22.21
N HIS A 369 5.87 23.16 21.04
CA HIS A 369 6.16 24.45 20.43
C HIS A 369 4.93 25.00 19.69
#